data_AF-A0A4U6V560-F1
#
_entry.id   AF-A0A4U6V560-F1
#
_cell.length_a   1.000
_cell.length_b   1.000
_cell.length_c   1.000
_cell.angle_alpha   90.00
_cell.angle_beta   90.00
_cell.angle_gamma   90.00
#
_symmetry.space_group_name_H-M   'P 1'
#
loop_
_entity.id
_entity.type
_entity.pdbx_description
1 polymer ?
#
loop_
_entity_poly.entity_id
_entity_poly.type
_entity_poly.pdbx_seq_one_letter_code
_entity_poly.pdbx_strand_id
1 'polypeptide(L)'
;MCLSGSPAFPTSHREGKAAGRLCPGERVLRYGTKPYGPAPHQPPPPPRRRLPHFPPSPTAATTSLLLKTPPLRPCFLGRLTTAFCTPRRQRRLRSTRPVMERAAAFLELVAKQVDPGAPGFWRDFLVGMLKPVAATAVVAMAVALSFSQRLGLEGEMLYAIARAFLQLSIIGFVLQFIFTQKNALWILLAYLFMVTVAGYTAGQRAKQVPRGKYIACVSILVGTAITMFLLVVLNVFPFTPRYIIPVAGMMVGNAMTVTGVTMKKLREDVKIQRNLVETALALGATPRQATLQQVKRSLVIALSPVIDNAKTVGLIALPGAMTGLIMGGASPLEAIQLQIVVMNMLMGASTVSSILSTYLCWPAFFTKAFQLEDKVFAD
;
A
#
# COMPACT_ATOMS: atom_id res chain seq x y z
N MET A 1 -40.42 27.90 -10.60
CA MET A 1 -40.14 28.49 -11.93
C MET A 1 -38.70 28.13 -12.29
N CYS A 2 -38.32 27.27 -13.24
CA CYS A 2 -38.96 26.43 -14.27
C CYS A 2 -38.05 25.19 -14.40
N LEU A 3 -38.47 23.97 -14.06
CA LEU A 3 -39.03 22.89 -14.91
C LEU A 3 -38.31 22.58 -16.25
N SER A 4 -37.66 21.39 -16.24
CA SER A 4 -37.79 20.25 -17.16
C SER A 4 -37.44 20.36 -18.66
N GLY A 5 -36.69 19.37 -19.17
CA GLY A 5 -36.78 18.97 -20.57
C GLY A 5 -35.62 18.11 -21.11
N SER A 6 -35.73 16.78 -21.00
CA SER A 6 -35.08 15.84 -21.94
C SER A 6 -35.65 15.98 -23.35
N PRO A 7 -34.93 15.51 -24.39
CA PRO A 7 -35.45 14.38 -25.20
C PRO A 7 -34.32 13.41 -25.62
N ALA A 8 -34.49 12.08 -25.64
CA ALA A 8 -35.40 11.23 -26.41
C ALA A 8 -35.12 11.23 -27.94
N PHE A 9 -34.55 10.11 -28.42
CA PHE A 9 -34.50 9.67 -29.82
C PHE A 9 -35.92 9.57 -30.42
N PRO A 10 -36.06 9.69 -31.76
CA PRO A 10 -36.57 8.53 -32.50
C PRO A 10 -35.97 8.30 -33.90
N THR A 11 -36.29 7.10 -34.37
CA THR A 11 -35.92 6.36 -35.57
C THR A 11 -36.71 6.69 -36.84
N SER A 12 -36.09 6.32 -37.97
CA SER A 12 -36.65 5.80 -39.23
C SER A 12 -37.46 6.71 -40.17
N HIS A 13 -37.01 6.79 -41.43
CA HIS A 13 -37.91 6.60 -42.56
C HIS A 13 -37.21 5.86 -43.72
N ARG A 14 -37.99 4.93 -44.27
CA ARG A 14 -37.76 3.98 -45.37
C ARG A 14 -38.35 4.59 -46.65
N GLU A 15 -37.70 4.40 -47.81
CA GLU A 15 -38.25 4.30 -49.18
C GLU A 15 -37.06 4.29 -50.16
N GLY A 16 -36.94 3.54 -51.26
CA GLY A 16 -37.77 2.57 -51.95
C GLY A 16 -37.02 2.09 -53.21
N LYS A 17 -37.09 0.77 -53.47
CA LYS A 17 -36.83 -0.04 -54.68
C LYS A 17 -36.30 0.62 -55.99
N ALA A 18 -35.28 -0.03 -56.59
CA ALA A 18 -35.33 -0.55 -57.97
C ALA A 18 -34.26 -1.64 -58.19
N ALA A 19 -34.62 -2.69 -58.93
CA ALA A 19 -33.87 -3.93 -59.13
C ALA A 19 -33.10 -3.96 -60.47
N GLY A 20 -31.99 -4.69 -60.51
CA GLY A 20 -31.31 -5.09 -61.75
C GLY A 20 -30.15 -6.05 -61.47
N ARG A 21 -30.32 -7.33 -61.80
CA ARG A 21 -29.28 -8.37 -61.76
C ARG A 21 -28.45 -8.30 -63.05
N LEU A 22 -27.12 -8.46 -62.99
CA LEU A 22 -26.35 -9.38 -63.86
C LEU A 22 -24.87 -9.52 -63.40
N CYS A 23 -24.34 -10.71 -63.67
CA CYS A 23 -23.11 -11.45 -63.32
C CYS A 23 -21.69 -10.80 -63.27
N PRO A 24 -20.69 -11.54 -62.73
CA PRO A 24 -19.36 -11.05 -62.33
C PRO A 24 -18.30 -11.25 -63.43
N GLY A 25 -17.25 -10.41 -63.43
CA GLY A 25 -16.10 -10.58 -64.32
C GLY A 25 -15.13 -9.40 -64.29
N GLU A 26 -13.88 -9.71 -63.97
CA GLU A 26 -12.62 -8.96 -64.10
C GLU A 26 -12.67 -7.52 -64.64
N ARG A 27 -12.09 -6.59 -63.87
CA ARG A 27 -11.29 -5.51 -64.46
C ARG A 27 -10.18 -5.03 -63.54
N VAL A 28 -8.97 -5.45 -63.89
CA VAL A 28 -7.69 -4.84 -63.52
C VAL A 28 -7.76 -3.34 -63.81
N LEU A 29 -7.60 -2.49 -62.79
CA LEU A 29 -7.45 -1.05 -62.96
C LEU A 29 -6.24 -0.54 -62.17
N ARG A 30 -5.27 -0.12 -62.99
CA ARG A 30 -4.03 0.61 -62.70
C ARG A 30 -4.16 1.59 -61.54
N TYR A 31 -3.29 1.47 -60.54
CA TYR A 31 -3.03 2.53 -59.57
C TYR A 31 -2.32 3.69 -60.28
N GLY A 32 -3.10 4.67 -60.74
CA GLY A 32 -2.61 5.99 -61.12
C GLY A 32 -2.32 6.80 -59.86
N THR A 33 -1.06 7.25 -59.73
CA THR A 33 -0.63 8.23 -58.73
C THR A 33 -1.36 9.56 -58.96
N LYS A 34 -2.29 9.91 -58.07
CA LYS A 34 -2.90 11.24 -58.02
C LYS A 34 -1.91 12.25 -57.41
N PRO A 35 -1.74 13.45 -57.99
CA PRO A 35 -1.00 14.54 -57.35
C PRO A 35 -1.81 15.09 -56.17
N TYR A 36 -1.16 15.29 -55.02
CA TYR A 36 -1.73 16.03 -53.90
C TYR A 36 -1.94 17.50 -54.31
N GLY A 37 -3.19 17.98 -54.23
CA GLY A 37 -3.52 19.40 -54.35
C GLY A 37 -3.02 20.22 -53.15
N PRO A 38 -2.98 21.56 -53.25
CA PRO A 38 -2.42 22.42 -52.21
C PRO A 38 -3.27 22.40 -50.94
N ALA A 39 -2.60 22.44 -49.79
CA ALA A 39 -3.20 22.37 -48.46
C ALA A 39 -4.13 23.57 -48.16
N PRO A 40 -5.23 23.38 -47.40
CA PRO A 40 -6.07 24.49 -46.97
C PRO A 40 -5.34 25.39 -45.93
N HIS A 41 -5.48 26.70 -46.11
CA HIS A 41 -4.95 27.75 -45.23
C HIS A 41 -5.36 27.53 -43.76
N GLN A 42 -4.38 27.47 -42.85
CA GLN A 42 -4.61 27.58 -41.41
C GLN A 42 -4.94 29.05 -41.06
N PRO A 43 -5.95 29.32 -40.21
CA PRO A 43 -6.16 30.66 -39.66
C PRO A 43 -5.01 31.02 -38.69
N PRO A 44 -4.62 32.32 -38.61
CA PRO A 44 -3.50 32.74 -37.77
C PRO A 44 -3.81 32.53 -36.27
N PRO A 45 -2.79 32.25 -35.45
CA PRO A 45 -2.98 32.05 -34.01
C PRO A 45 -3.45 33.35 -33.32
N PRO A 46 -4.29 33.25 -32.27
CA PRO A 46 -4.74 34.42 -31.53
C PRO A 46 -3.58 35.15 -30.85
N PRO A 47 -3.66 36.48 -30.67
CA PRO A 47 -2.58 37.27 -30.07
C PRO A 47 -2.30 36.83 -28.64
N ARG A 48 -1.03 36.57 -28.32
CA ARG A 48 -0.55 36.26 -26.96
C ARG A 48 -0.94 37.42 -26.03
N ARG A 49 -1.89 37.19 -25.12
CA ARG A 49 -2.08 38.04 -23.94
C ARG A 49 -0.79 38.03 -23.14
N ARG A 50 -0.15 39.20 -23.00
CA ARG A 50 0.98 39.44 -22.09
C ARG A 50 0.52 39.10 -20.67
N LEU A 51 1.07 38.04 -20.10
CA LEU A 51 1.07 37.84 -18.64
C LEU A 51 1.88 39.00 -18.03
N PRO A 52 1.43 39.61 -16.92
CA PRO A 52 2.19 40.66 -16.26
C PRO A 52 3.54 40.12 -15.77
N HIS A 53 4.60 40.85 -16.15
CA HIS A 53 5.97 40.67 -15.68
C HIS A 53 6.03 40.75 -14.16
N PHE A 54 6.41 39.66 -13.49
CA PHE A 54 7.01 39.75 -12.16
C PHE A 54 8.49 40.09 -12.33
N PRO A 55 8.99 41.19 -11.72
CA PRO A 55 10.39 41.59 -11.82
C PRO A 55 11.32 40.64 -11.04
N PRO A 56 12.62 40.58 -11.40
CA PRO A 56 13.60 39.74 -10.72
C PRO A 56 14.06 40.32 -9.37
N SER A 57 14.57 39.42 -8.53
CA SER A 57 15.10 39.57 -7.16
C SER A 57 15.85 40.86 -6.80
N PRO A 58 15.92 41.18 -5.49
CA PRO A 58 17.15 41.71 -4.92
C PRO A 58 17.62 40.89 -3.71
N THR A 59 18.80 40.27 -3.85
CA THR A 59 19.75 40.16 -2.73
C THR A 59 20.48 41.49 -2.57
N ALA A 60 20.82 41.79 -1.30
CA ALA A 60 21.77 42.80 -0.81
C ALA A 60 21.25 44.24 -0.66
N ALA A 61 20.93 44.62 0.58
CA ALA A 61 21.79 45.49 1.39
C ALA A 61 21.01 45.99 2.62
N THR A 62 21.60 45.77 3.79
CA THR A 62 21.62 46.61 5.00
C THR A 62 21.33 45.76 6.25
N THR A 63 22.14 45.66 7.30
CA THR A 63 23.52 46.05 7.64
C THR A 63 23.72 45.47 9.05
N SER A 64 24.81 44.72 9.23
CA SER A 64 25.63 44.61 10.46
C SER A 64 24.96 44.29 11.81
N LEU A 65 25.23 43.09 12.35
CA LEU A 65 26.04 42.94 13.57
C LEU A 65 26.28 41.47 13.93
N LEU A 66 27.51 41.20 14.38
CA LEU A 66 28.03 39.99 15.05
C LEU A 66 28.62 38.84 14.21
N LEU A 67 29.81 39.15 13.68
CA LEU A 67 31.10 38.52 13.99
C LEU A 67 31.26 36.97 13.88
N LYS A 68 32.03 36.60 12.84
CA LYS A 68 33.42 36.09 12.94
C LYS A 68 33.65 34.58 13.11
N THR A 69 33.88 33.87 11.99
CA THR A 69 34.97 32.86 11.86
C THR A 69 35.37 32.66 10.37
N PRO A 70 36.67 32.48 10.04
CA PRO A 70 37.20 32.45 8.66
C PRO A 70 37.18 31.05 7.98
N PRO A 71 37.51 30.93 6.68
CA PRO A 71 37.13 29.80 5.83
C PRO A 71 38.24 28.76 5.64
N LEU A 72 37.87 27.50 5.38
CA LEU A 72 38.80 26.47 4.90
C LEU A 72 38.43 26.02 3.48
N ARG A 73 39.42 26.19 2.58
CA ARG A 73 39.46 25.76 1.18
C ARG A 73 39.47 24.21 1.05
N PRO A 74 39.12 23.66 -0.13
CA PRO A 74 39.17 22.23 -0.40
C PRO A 74 40.60 21.82 -0.82
N CYS A 75 41.19 20.86 -0.12
CA CYS A 75 42.44 20.22 -0.56
C CYS A 75 42.53 18.81 0.03
N PHE A 76 43.10 17.89 -0.76
CA PHE A 76 43.49 16.53 -0.43
C PHE A 76 42.45 15.40 -0.50
N LEU A 77 42.17 15.04 -1.76
CA LEU A 77 42.29 13.67 -2.25
C LEU A 77 43.57 13.00 -1.68
N GLY A 78 43.43 11.86 -1.00
CA GLY A 78 44.56 10.96 -0.70
C GLY A 78 44.77 10.61 0.77
N ARG A 79 43.93 9.72 1.33
CA ARG A 79 44.25 8.63 2.29
C ARG A 79 42.97 8.13 2.95
N LEU A 80 42.33 7.16 2.32
CA LEU A 80 41.29 6.34 2.96
C LEU A 80 41.52 4.87 2.56
N THR A 81 42.74 4.43 2.82
CA THR A 81 43.11 3.02 2.89
C THR A 81 43.99 2.88 4.13
N THR A 82 43.64 1.93 5.00
CA THR A 82 44.27 1.58 6.29
C THR A 82 43.83 2.39 7.53
N ALA A 83 42.65 2.05 8.05
CA ALA A 83 42.37 2.13 9.49
C ALA A 83 41.42 0.99 9.88
N PHE A 84 41.91 -0.24 9.66
CA PHE A 84 41.36 -1.43 10.30
C PHE A 84 42.05 -1.61 11.66
N CYS A 85 41.29 -2.14 12.62
CA CYS A 85 41.75 -2.77 13.87
C CYS A 85 42.11 -1.86 15.06
N THR A 86 41.12 -1.62 15.94
CA THR A 86 41.36 -1.52 17.38
C THR A 86 40.29 -2.31 18.16
N PRO A 87 40.65 -3.42 18.85
CA PRO A 87 39.71 -4.36 19.44
C PRO A 87 39.33 -4.02 20.90
N ARG A 88 39.16 -2.73 21.24
CA ARG A 88 38.81 -2.31 22.63
C ARG A 88 37.51 -1.53 22.78
N ARG A 89 36.86 -1.13 21.70
CA ARG A 89 35.57 -0.39 21.76
C ARG A 89 34.33 -1.22 21.40
N GLN A 90 34.47 -2.55 21.31
CA GLN A 90 33.35 -3.49 21.09
C GLN A 90 32.78 -4.08 22.39
N ARG A 91 33.40 -3.86 23.56
CA ARG A 91 32.91 -4.41 24.84
C ARG A 91 31.77 -3.64 25.50
N ARG A 92 31.41 -2.46 24.98
CA ARG A 92 30.31 -1.62 25.51
C ARG A 92 29.08 -1.58 24.59
N LEU A 93 28.90 -2.63 23.77
CA LEU A 93 27.68 -2.92 22.99
C LEU A 93 27.07 -4.28 23.39
N ARG A 94 27.30 -4.69 24.64
CA ARG A 94 26.75 -5.93 25.22
C ARG A 94 25.61 -5.64 26.22
N SER A 95 24.84 -4.59 25.96
CA SER A 95 23.76 -4.12 26.84
C SER A 95 22.51 -3.71 26.04
N THR A 96 22.12 -4.49 25.03
CA THR A 96 20.76 -4.44 24.45
C THR A 96 19.78 -5.37 25.17
N ARG A 97 20.27 -6.27 26.02
CA ARG A 97 19.43 -7.16 26.86
C ARG A 97 18.53 -6.43 27.87
N PRO A 98 18.96 -5.38 28.61
CA PRO A 98 18.11 -4.77 29.63
C PRO A 98 16.90 -4.02 29.04
N VAL A 99 17.01 -3.56 27.79
CA VAL A 99 15.95 -2.85 27.07
C VAL A 99 14.75 -3.76 26.80
N MET A 100 15.05 -4.93 26.22
CA MET A 100 14.04 -5.93 25.90
C MET A 100 13.40 -6.50 27.15
N GLU A 101 14.19 -6.71 28.20
CA GLU A 101 13.72 -7.27 29.47
C GLU A 101 12.78 -6.30 30.20
N ARG A 102 13.06 -4.99 30.17
CA ARG A 102 12.18 -3.97 30.75
C ARG A 102 10.89 -3.77 29.98
N ALA A 103 10.95 -3.70 28.65
CA ALA A 103 9.74 -3.66 27.84
C ALA A 103 8.92 -4.95 28.01
N ALA A 104 9.58 -6.10 28.23
CA ALA A 104 8.91 -7.39 28.39
C ALA A 104 8.22 -7.44 29.75
N ALA A 105 8.89 -6.97 30.80
CA ALA A 105 8.35 -6.81 32.13
C ALA A 105 7.17 -5.82 32.17
N PHE A 106 7.22 -4.75 31.38
CA PHE A 106 6.10 -3.83 31.26
C PHE A 106 4.90 -4.47 30.54
N LEU A 107 5.12 -5.15 29.42
CA LEU A 107 4.05 -5.91 28.75
C LEU A 107 3.49 -7.02 29.66
N GLU A 108 4.34 -7.65 30.49
CA GLU A 108 3.95 -8.56 31.57
C GLU A 108 2.99 -7.89 32.57
N LEU A 109 3.34 -6.71 33.08
CA LEU A 109 2.48 -5.92 33.97
C LEU A 109 1.13 -5.55 33.32
N VAL A 110 1.13 -5.12 32.06
CA VAL A 110 -0.12 -4.78 31.34
C VAL A 110 -1.03 -5.98 31.18
N ALA A 111 -0.52 -7.16 30.83
CA ALA A 111 -1.38 -8.35 30.70
C ALA A 111 -1.86 -8.88 32.06
N LYS A 112 -1.14 -8.57 33.15
CA LYS A 112 -1.54 -8.94 34.52
C LYS A 112 -2.68 -8.08 35.07
N GLN A 113 -3.05 -7.00 34.38
CA GLN A 113 -4.13 -6.09 34.81
C GLN A 113 -5.53 -6.55 34.36
N VAL A 114 -5.65 -7.63 33.61
CA VAL A 114 -6.94 -8.11 33.11
C VAL A 114 -7.13 -9.57 33.55
N ASP A 115 -7.83 -9.75 34.67
CA ASP A 115 -8.24 -11.06 35.18
C ASP A 115 -9.74 -11.28 34.87
N PRO A 116 -10.10 -12.27 34.03
CA PRO A 116 -11.47 -12.44 33.53
C PRO A 116 -12.39 -13.17 34.52
N GLY A 117 -11.85 -13.69 35.63
CA GLY A 117 -12.59 -14.38 36.69
C GLY A 117 -13.04 -13.48 37.84
N ALA A 118 -12.74 -12.18 37.80
CA ALA A 118 -13.18 -11.25 38.83
C ALA A 118 -14.70 -11.00 38.74
N PRO A 119 -15.46 -11.03 39.86
CA PRO A 119 -16.91 -10.87 39.86
C PRO A 119 -17.46 -9.50 39.40
N GLY A 120 -16.62 -8.63 38.82
CA GLY A 120 -16.98 -7.34 38.21
C GLY A 120 -16.58 -7.16 36.74
N PHE A 121 -15.82 -8.09 36.14
CA PHE A 121 -15.19 -7.92 34.82
C PHE A 121 -16.16 -7.51 33.70
N TRP A 122 -17.33 -8.16 33.61
CA TRP A 122 -18.33 -7.84 32.59
C TRP A 122 -18.91 -6.44 32.75
N ARG A 123 -19.08 -5.96 33.99
CA ARG A 123 -19.54 -4.59 34.25
C ARG A 123 -18.45 -3.59 33.88
N ASP A 124 -17.20 -3.86 34.24
CA ASP A 124 -16.06 -2.98 33.93
C ASP A 124 -15.80 -2.90 32.43
N PHE A 125 -15.93 -4.02 31.72
CA PHE A 125 -15.85 -4.06 30.26
C PHE A 125 -16.98 -3.27 29.59
N LEU A 126 -18.25 -3.51 29.98
CA LEU A 126 -19.40 -2.77 29.42
C LEU A 126 -19.32 -1.26 29.71
N VAL A 127 -18.95 -0.88 30.94
CA VAL A 127 -18.79 0.53 31.33
C VAL A 127 -17.60 1.17 30.60
N GLY A 128 -16.50 0.43 30.42
CA GLY A 128 -15.36 0.86 29.61
C GLY A 128 -15.72 1.08 28.14
N MET A 129 -16.65 0.29 27.60
CA MET A 129 -17.09 0.35 26.20
C MET A 129 -18.03 1.52 25.89
N LEU A 130 -18.63 2.16 26.90
CA LEU A 130 -19.50 3.31 26.74
C LEU A 130 -18.78 4.52 26.10
N LYS A 131 -17.51 4.75 26.48
CA LYS A 131 -16.69 5.86 25.95
C LYS A 131 -16.35 5.67 24.45
N PRO A 132 -15.87 4.50 23.99
CA PRO A 132 -15.72 4.20 22.56
C PRO A 132 -17.02 4.31 21.76
N VAL A 133 -18.16 3.86 22.31
CA VAL A 133 -19.45 3.98 21.64
C VAL A 133 -19.83 5.45 21.46
N ALA A 134 -19.65 6.30 22.46
CA ALA A 134 -19.85 7.74 22.31
C ALA A 134 -18.93 8.35 21.24
N ALA A 135 -17.69 7.88 21.11
CA ALA A 135 -16.76 8.34 20.07
C ALA A 135 -17.20 7.95 18.63
N THR A 136 -18.04 6.92 18.46
CA THR A 136 -18.61 6.60 17.14
C THR A 136 -19.50 7.72 16.59
N ALA A 137 -19.93 8.68 17.41
CA ALA A 137 -20.64 9.89 16.96
C ALA A 137 -19.84 10.70 15.92
N VAL A 138 -18.50 10.73 16.01
CA VAL A 138 -17.64 11.39 15.02
C VAL A 138 -17.74 10.68 13.66
N VAL A 139 -17.87 9.35 13.69
CA VAL A 139 -18.05 8.58 12.47
C VAL A 139 -19.47 8.73 11.92
N ALA A 140 -20.48 8.82 12.79
CA ALA A 140 -21.84 9.16 12.38
C ALA A 140 -21.91 10.54 11.70
N MET A 141 -21.14 11.52 12.16
CA MET A 141 -20.99 12.81 11.48
C MET A 141 -20.34 12.67 10.09
N ALA A 142 -19.30 11.83 9.95
CA ALA A 142 -18.70 11.54 8.65
C ALA A 142 -19.68 10.83 7.69
N VAL A 143 -20.52 9.92 8.21
CA VAL A 143 -21.61 9.29 7.46
C VAL A 143 -22.64 10.33 7.00
N ALA A 144 -23.06 11.25 7.88
CA ALA A 144 -24.01 12.31 7.54
C ALA A 144 -23.46 13.27 6.47
N LEU A 145 -22.16 13.60 6.51
CA LEU A 145 -21.51 14.40 5.47
C LEU A 145 -21.39 13.63 4.14
N SER A 146 -21.14 12.31 4.19
CA SER A 146 -21.15 11.44 3.02
C SER A 146 -22.55 11.37 2.39
N PHE A 147 -23.61 11.35 3.21
CA PHE A 147 -25.01 11.42 2.80
C PHE A 147 -25.30 12.69 1.99
N SER A 148 -24.79 13.83 2.46
CA SER A 148 -24.92 15.11 1.75
C SER A 148 -24.21 15.12 0.38
N GLN A 149 -23.21 14.26 0.16
CA GLN A 149 -22.45 14.17 -1.09
C GLN A 149 -22.85 12.98 -1.98
N ARG A 150 -23.85 12.17 -1.58
CA ARG A 150 -24.34 10.99 -2.33
C ARG A 150 -23.23 10.02 -2.78
N LEU A 151 -22.25 9.77 -1.92
CA LEU A 151 -21.10 8.91 -2.26
C LEU A 151 -21.44 7.41 -2.37
N GLY A 152 -22.62 6.97 -1.91
CA GLY A 152 -23.05 5.56 -1.97
C GLY A 152 -22.25 4.60 -1.07
N LEU A 153 -21.33 5.12 -0.26
CA LEU A 153 -20.42 4.36 0.61
C LEU A 153 -20.93 4.21 2.06
N GLU A 154 -22.07 4.80 2.36
CA GLU A 154 -22.68 4.88 3.69
C GLU A 154 -22.93 3.50 4.33
N GLY A 155 -23.54 2.57 3.57
CA GLY A 155 -23.76 1.20 4.04
C GLY A 155 -22.47 0.40 4.23
N GLU A 156 -21.50 0.57 3.32
CA GLU A 156 -20.20 -0.09 3.43
C GLU A 156 -19.40 0.43 4.63
N MET A 157 -19.46 1.74 4.90
CA MET A 157 -18.76 2.36 6.03
C MET A 157 -19.37 1.93 7.36
N LEU A 158 -20.70 1.94 7.49
CA LEU A 158 -21.38 1.48 8.71
C LEU A 158 -21.10 0.00 8.98
N TYR A 159 -21.19 -0.85 7.94
CA TYR A 159 -20.84 -2.26 8.05
C TYR A 159 -19.38 -2.46 8.46
N ALA A 160 -18.45 -1.68 7.89
CA ALA A 160 -17.04 -1.76 8.23
C ALA A 160 -16.76 -1.39 9.70
N ILE A 161 -17.43 -0.36 10.22
CA ILE A 161 -17.27 0.07 11.63
C ILE A 161 -17.86 -0.97 12.57
N ALA A 162 -19.08 -1.44 12.32
CA ALA A 162 -19.72 -2.46 13.13
C ALA A 162 -18.88 -3.74 13.17
N ARG A 163 -18.38 -4.18 12.00
CA ARG A 163 -17.46 -5.32 11.89
C ARG A 163 -16.15 -5.07 12.64
N ALA A 164 -15.54 -3.90 12.51
CA ALA A 164 -14.30 -3.57 13.20
C ALA A 164 -14.48 -3.57 14.72
N PHE A 165 -15.58 -3.00 15.22
CA PHE A 165 -15.91 -2.99 16.65
C PHE A 165 -16.06 -4.42 17.20
N LEU A 166 -16.84 -5.26 16.51
CA LEU A 166 -17.02 -6.66 16.90
C LEU A 166 -15.69 -7.43 16.83
N GLN A 167 -14.91 -7.22 15.77
CA GLN A 167 -13.63 -7.90 15.57
C GLN A 167 -12.60 -7.51 16.63
N LEU A 168 -12.46 -6.23 16.97
CA LEU A 168 -11.55 -5.77 18.02
C LEU A 168 -11.96 -6.30 19.39
N SER A 169 -13.26 -6.33 19.69
CA SER A 169 -13.78 -6.87 20.95
C SER A 169 -13.44 -8.36 21.10
N ILE A 170 -13.67 -9.15 20.04
CA ILE A 170 -13.33 -10.59 20.03
C ILE A 170 -11.81 -10.79 20.13
N ILE A 171 -11.01 -10.02 19.38
CA ILE A 171 -9.54 -10.14 19.41
C ILE A 171 -8.99 -9.83 20.80
N GLY A 172 -9.53 -8.82 21.50
CA GLY A 172 -9.14 -8.50 22.87
C GLY A 172 -9.27 -9.71 23.81
N PHE A 173 -10.39 -10.42 23.73
CA PHE A 173 -10.63 -11.63 24.51
C PHE A 173 -9.71 -12.80 24.10
N VAL A 174 -9.53 -13.01 22.80
CA VAL A 174 -8.68 -14.10 22.26
C VAL A 174 -7.21 -13.90 22.65
N LEU A 175 -6.70 -12.67 22.60
CA LEU A 175 -5.30 -12.37 22.95
C LEU A 175 -5.01 -12.69 24.43
N GLN A 176 -5.97 -12.44 25.32
CA GLN A 176 -5.84 -12.77 26.73
C GLN A 176 -5.63 -14.28 26.93
N PHE A 177 -6.46 -15.12 26.28
CA PHE A 177 -6.31 -16.57 26.32
C PHE A 177 -4.96 -17.05 25.75
N ILE A 178 -4.52 -16.44 24.64
CA ILE A 178 -3.25 -16.80 24.00
C ILE A 178 -2.05 -16.45 24.91
N PHE A 179 -2.11 -15.34 25.65
CA PHE A 179 -1.01 -14.92 26.52
C PHE A 179 -0.87 -15.78 27.79
N THR A 180 -1.94 -16.44 28.24
CA THR A 180 -1.87 -17.40 29.35
C THR A 180 -1.18 -18.71 28.96
N GLN A 181 -1.17 -19.04 27.66
CA GLN A 181 -0.59 -20.28 27.14
C GLN A 181 0.88 -20.11 26.74
N LYS A 182 1.78 -20.93 27.32
CA LYS A 182 3.23 -20.89 27.02
C LYS A 182 3.65 -21.66 25.76
N ASN A 183 2.71 -22.33 25.09
CA ASN A 183 3.03 -23.20 23.95
C ASN A 183 3.20 -22.40 22.65
N ALA A 184 4.35 -22.55 21.99
CA ALA A 184 4.66 -21.91 20.71
C ALA A 184 3.67 -22.27 19.58
N LEU A 185 2.98 -23.40 19.70
CA LEU A 185 1.97 -23.86 18.74
C LEU A 185 0.80 -22.86 18.63
N TRP A 186 0.36 -22.24 19.73
CA TRP A 186 -0.71 -21.24 19.70
C TRP A 186 -0.30 -19.95 18.96
N ILE A 187 0.97 -19.54 19.10
CA ILE A 187 1.52 -18.39 18.37
C ILE A 187 1.52 -18.67 16.86
N LEU A 188 1.98 -19.85 16.46
CA LEU A 188 2.01 -20.26 15.06
C LEU A 188 0.59 -20.34 14.46
N LEU A 189 -0.36 -20.90 15.21
CA LEU A 189 -1.75 -20.99 14.77
C LEU A 189 -2.38 -19.61 14.60
N ALA A 190 -2.17 -18.69 15.55
CA ALA A 190 -2.64 -17.31 15.46
C ALA A 190 -2.03 -16.57 14.27
N TYR A 191 -0.72 -16.75 14.03
CA TYR A 191 -0.04 -16.18 12.87
C TYR A 191 -0.59 -16.71 11.54
N LEU A 192 -0.76 -18.03 11.40
CA LEU A 192 -1.34 -18.63 10.20
C LEU A 192 -2.78 -18.17 9.96
N PHE A 193 -3.57 -18.03 11.02
CA PHE A 193 -4.91 -17.47 10.94
C PHE A 193 -4.89 -16.03 10.40
N MET A 194 -4.02 -15.16 10.95
CA MET A 194 -3.86 -13.78 10.47
C MET A 194 -3.44 -13.74 8.99
N VAL A 195 -2.48 -14.56 8.58
CA VAL A 195 -2.02 -14.61 7.17
C VAL A 195 -3.13 -15.09 6.25
N THR A 196 -3.93 -16.08 6.65
CA THR A 196 -5.04 -16.59 5.85
C THR A 196 -6.12 -15.52 5.64
N VAL A 197 -6.52 -14.84 6.72
CA VAL A 197 -7.50 -13.73 6.65
C VAL A 197 -6.96 -12.56 5.82
N ALA A 198 -5.67 -12.25 5.96
CA ALA A 198 -4.99 -11.23 5.17
C ALA A 198 -4.95 -11.59 3.68
N GLY A 199 -4.55 -12.82 3.33
CA GLY A 199 -4.54 -13.33 1.97
C GLY A 199 -5.93 -13.31 1.33
N TYR A 200 -6.96 -13.75 2.08
CA TYR A 200 -8.35 -13.67 1.63
C TYR A 200 -8.77 -12.23 1.36
N THR A 201 -8.47 -11.31 2.28
CA THR A 201 -8.86 -9.90 2.17
C THR A 201 -8.12 -9.19 1.03
N ALA A 202 -6.81 -9.43 0.88
CA ALA A 202 -6.01 -8.89 -0.22
C ALA A 202 -6.49 -9.43 -1.57
N GLY A 203 -6.77 -10.73 -1.68
CA GLY A 203 -7.34 -11.32 -2.89
C GLY A 203 -8.73 -10.80 -3.23
N GLN A 204 -9.56 -10.53 -2.22
CA GLN A 204 -10.88 -9.92 -2.41
C GLN A 204 -10.80 -8.48 -2.94
N ARG A 205 -9.69 -7.75 -2.72
CA ARG A 205 -9.45 -6.44 -3.34
C ARG A 205 -9.16 -6.53 -4.84
N ALA A 206 -8.73 -7.70 -5.32
CA ALA A 206 -8.41 -7.97 -6.71
C ALA A 206 -9.28 -9.12 -7.26
N LYS A 207 -10.61 -9.08 -7.08
CA LYS A 207 -11.54 -10.18 -7.42
C LYS A 207 -11.41 -10.71 -8.85
N GLN A 208 -11.14 -9.81 -9.79
CA GLN A 208 -10.99 -10.14 -11.21
C GLN A 208 -9.57 -10.63 -11.58
N VAL A 209 -8.71 -10.92 -10.59
CA VAL A 209 -7.46 -11.66 -10.83
C VAL A 209 -7.72 -13.14 -10.57
N PRO A 210 -7.53 -14.03 -11.56
CA PRO A 210 -7.73 -15.47 -11.38
C PRO A 210 -6.83 -16.01 -10.28
N ARG A 211 -7.41 -16.79 -9.35
CA ARG A 211 -6.73 -17.33 -8.15
C ARG A 211 -6.08 -16.25 -7.27
N GLY A 212 -6.55 -15.00 -7.33
CA GLY A 212 -5.96 -13.88 -6.60
C GLY A 212 -5.86 -14.09 -5.09
N LYS A 213 -6.81 -14.82 -4.48
CA LYS A 213 -6.78 -15.17 -3.05
C LYS A 213 -5.59 -16.06 -2.68
N TYR A 214 -5.30 -17.09 -3.48
CA TYR A 214 -4.17 -17.99 -3.25
C TYR A 214 -2.84 -17.27 -3.48
N ILE A 215 -2.75 -16.50 -4.58
CA ILE A 215 -1.55 -15.73 -4.92
C ILE A 215 -1.21 -14.74 -3.80
N ALA A 216 -2.20 -13.98 -3.32
CA ALA A 216 -2.02 -13.04 -2.22
C ALA A 216 -1.65 -13.73 -0.91
N CYS A 217 -2.28 -14.87 -0.59
CA CYS A 217 -1.96 -15.62 0.62
C CYS A 217 -0.52 -16.13 0.62
N VAL A 218 -0.07 -16.74 -0.49
CA VAL A 218 1.29 -17.26 -0.63
C VAL A 218 2.30 -16.11 -0.59
N SER A 219 2.03 -15.00 -1.27
CA SER A 219 2.96 -13.88 -1.31
C SER A 219 3.13 -13.21 0.05
N ILE A 220 2.03 -13.02 0.80
CA ILE A 220 2.07 -12.46 2.17
C ILE A 220 2.73 -13.45 3.12
N LEU A 221 2.41 -14.75 3.04
CA LEU A 221 3.01 -15.78 3.88
C LEU A 221 4.52 -15.80 3.70
N VAL A 222 5.00 -15.90 2.46
CA VAL A 222 6.44 -15.96 2.18
C VAL A 222 7.14 -14.64 2.55
N GLY A 223 6.58 -13.49 2.19
CA GLY A 223 7.20 -12.20 2.48
C GLY A 223 7.29 -11.90 3.98
N THR A 224 6.25 -12.23 4.74
CA THR A 224 6.25 -12.09 6.20
C THR A 224 7.04 -13.19 6.91
N ALA A 225 7.06 -14.43 6.39
CA ALA A 225 7.87 -15.51 6.95
C ALA A 225 9.37 -15.25 6.77
N ILE A 226 9.81 -14.75 5.61
CA ILE A 226 11.23 -14.40 5.37
C ILE A 226 11.68 -13.32 6.37
N THR A 227 10.87 -12.28 6.52
CA THR A 227 11.21 -11.17 7.43
C THR A 227 11.14 -11.58 8.89
N MET A 228 10.19 -12.44 9.26
CA MET A 228 10.10 -12.96 10.61
C MET A 228 11.22 -13.95 10.94
N PHE A 229 11.61 -14.78 9.98
CA PHE A 229 12.79 -15.63 10.10
C PHE A 229 14.06 -14.79 10.31
N LEU A 230 14.22 -13.70 9.55
CA LEU A 230 15.35 -12.79 9.71
C LEU A 230 15.37 -12.14 11.10
N LEU A 231 14.20 -11.78 11.65
CA LEU A 231 14.05 -11.27 13.02
C LEU A 231 14.55 -12.29 14.06
N VAL A 232 14.17 -13.57 13.89
CA VAL A 232 14.58 -14.67 14.76
C VAL A 232 16.09 -14.85 14.74
N VAL A 233 16.67 -14.94 13.55
CA VAL A 233 18.11 -15.18 13.37
C VAL A 233 18.93 -14.04 13.97
N LEU A 234 18.50 -12.80 13.75
CA LEU A 234 19.17 -11.61 14.28
C LEU A 234 19.01 -11.45 15.81
N ASN A 235 18.21 -12.29 16.48
CA ASN A 235 17.94 -12.25 17.93
C ASN A 235 17.60 -10.83 18.43
N VAL A 236 16.83 -10.08 17.63
CA VAL A 236 16.50 -8.69 17.95
C VAL A 236 15.47 -8.62 19.09
N PHE A 237 14.58 -9.61 19.21
CA PHE A 237 13.54 -9.68 20.23
C PHE A 237 13.52 -11.04 20.96
N PRO A 238 13.16 -11.09 22.25
CA PRO A 238 12.87 -12.34 22.93
C PRO A 238 11.62 -12.96 22.32
N PHE A 239 11.64 -14.27 22.10
CA PHE A 239 10.56 -15.06 21.50
C PHE A 239 9.36 -15.21 22.46
N THR A 240 8.68 -14.10 22.75
CA THR A 240 7.48 -14.10 23.59
C THR A 240 6.25 -13.70 22.78
N PRO A 241 5.07 -14.33 23.06
CA PRO A 241 3.83 -14.05 22.35
C PRO A 241 3.46 -12.55 22.31
N ARG A 242 3.78 -11.83 23.38
CA ARG A 242 3.46 -10.42 23.60
C ARG A 242 4.10 -9.48 22.57
N TYR A 243 5.26 -9.84 22.02
CA TYR A 243 5.92 -9.07 20.95
C TYR A 243 5.61 -9.59 19.57
N ILE A 244 5.70 -10.91 19.38
CA ILE A 244 5.59 -11.53 18.07
C ILE A 244 4.21 -11.28 17.49
N ILE A 245 3.14 -11.41 18.28
CA ILE A 245 1.78 -11.32 17.76
C ILE A 245 1.46 -9.89 17.26
N PRO A 246 1.72 -8.80 18.01
CA PRO A 246 1.51 -7.45 17.49
C PRO A 246 2.41 -7.11 16.31
N VAL A 247 3.70 -7.48 16.35
CA VAL A 247 4.65 -7.19 15.26
C VAL A 247 4.25 -7.93 13.98
N ALA A 248 3.94 -9.23 14.10
CA ALA A 248 3.45 -10.02 12.98
C ALA A 248 2.13 -9.47 12.43
N GLY A 249 1.20 -9.07 13.30
CA GLY A 249 -0.07 -8.44 12.90
C GLY A 249 0.14 -7.16 12.08
N MET A 250 1.06 -6.29 12.51
CA MET A 250 1.42 -5.08 11.76
C MET A 250 2.08 -5.41 10.41
N MET A 251 2.98 -6.40 10.37
CA MET A 251 3.65 -6.83 9.14
C MET A 251 2.66 -7.42 8.14
N VAL A 252 1.82 -8.35 8.58
CA VAL A 252 0.79 -8.99 7.76
C VAL A 252 -0.24 -7.96 7.27
N GLY A 253 -0.65 -7.01 8.11
CA GLY A 253 -1.60 -5.96 7.73
C GLY A 253 -1.06 -4.99 6.67
N ASN A 254 0.20 -4.58 6.78
CA ASN A 254 0.86 -3.75 5.77
C ASN A 254 1.05 -4.55 4.46
N ALA A 255 1.57 -5.77 4.56
CA ALA A 255 1.75 -6.66 3.41
C ALA A 255 0.43 -6.95 2.68
N MET A 256 -0.68 -7.16 3.41
CA MET A 256 -2.03 -7.29 2.87
C MET A 256 -2.42 -6.08 2.04
N THR A 257 -2.21 -4.88 2.58
CA THR A 257 -2.64 -3.65 1.92
C THR A 257 -1.83 -3.38 0.66
N VAL A 258 -0.49 -3.47 0.74
CA VAL A 258 0.39 -3.27 -0.41
C VAL A 258 0.11 -4.34 -1.48
N THR A 259 0.08 -5.62 -1.11
CA THR A 259 -0.18 -6.73 -2.05
C THR A 259 -1.52 -6.56 -2.77
N GLY A 260 -2.60 -6.28 -2.03
CA GLY A 260 -3.93 -6.10 -2.62
C GLY A 260 -3.97 -4.92 -3.60
N VAL A 261 -3.30 -3.80 -3.27
CA VAL A 261 -3.19 -2.64 -4.17
C VAL A 261 -2.33 -2.95 -5.38
N THR A 262 -1.18 -3.61 -5.21
CA THR A 262 -0.30 -4.02 -6.32
C THR A 262 -1.04 -4.89 -7.33
N MET A 263 -1.75 -5.92 -6.87
CA MET A 263 -2.48 -6.84 -7.75
C MET A 263 -3.63 -6.16 -8.48
N LYS A 264 -4.42 -5.35 -7.76
CA LYS A 264 -5.52 -4.58 -8.35
C LYS A 264 -4.99 -3.61 -9.41
N LYS A 265 -3.95 -2.84 -9.07
CA LYS A 265 -3.39 -1.81 -9.95
C LYS A 265 -2.71 -2.40 -11.18
N LEU A 266 -2.01 -3.52 -11.02
CA LEU A 266 -1.37 -4.23 -12.13
C LEU A 266 -2.38 -4.66 -13.17
N ARG A 267 -3.49 -5.27 -12.74
CA ARG A 267 -4.55 -5.68 -13.66
C ARG A 267 -5.18 -4.47 -14.35
N GLU A 268 -5.47 -3.40 -13.63
CA GLU A 268 -6.01 -2.17 -14.21
C GLU A 268 -5.07 -1.56 -15.25
N ASP A 269 -3.77 -1.49 -14.95
CA ASP A 269 -2.77 -0.93 -15.87
C ASP A 269 -2.59 -1.80 -17.12
N VAL A 270 -2.62 -3.14 -16.99
CA VAL A 270 -2.60 -4.06 -18.13
C VAL A 270 -3.87 -3.95 -18.97
N LYS A 271 -5.05 -3.80 -18.33
CA LYS A 271 -6.33 -3.60 -19.03
C LYS A 271 -6.34 -2.30 -19.83
N ILE A 272 -5.88 -1.20 -19.23
CA ILE A 272 -5.82 0.12 -19.88
C ILE A 272 -4.82 0.13 -21.03
N GLN A 273 -3.65 -0.51 -20.85
CA GLN A 273 -2.57 -0.52 -21.83
C GLN A 273 -2.51 -1.79 -22.69
N ARG A 274 -3.63 -2.49 -22.83
CA ARG A 274 -3.73 -3.76 -23.57
C ARG A 274 -3.10 -3.69 -24.96
N ASN A 275 -3.42 -2.65 -25.73
CA ASN A 275 -2.90 -2.46 -27.09
C ASN A 275 -1.35 -2.40 -27.11
N LEU A 276 -0.73 -1.78 -26.11
CA LEU A 276 0.73 -1.70 -26.03
C LEU A 276 1.35 -3.05 -25.69
N VAL A 277 0.72 -3.80 -24.77
CA VAL A 277 1.17 -5.14 -24.39
C VAL A 277 1.05 -6.10 -25.58
N GLU A 278 -0.06 -6.08 -26.30
CA GLU A 278 -0.27 -6.92 -27.50
C GLU A 278 0.68 -6.55 -28.64
N THR A 279 0.93 -5.26 -28.87
CA THR A 279 1.91 -4.82 -29.89
C THR A 279 3.31 -5.30 -29.54
N ALA A 280 3.71 -5.21 -28.26
CA ALA A 280 5.01 -5.69 -27.81
C ALA A 280 5.14 -7.22 -27.99
N LEU A 281 4.10 -7.98 -27.68
CA LEU A 281 4.06 -9.43 -27.92
C LEU A 281 4.13 -9.76 -29.42
N ALA A 282 3.45 -9.01 -30.28
CA ALA A 282 3.49 -9.17 -31.73
C ALA A 282 4.88 -8.87 -32.32
N LEU A 283 5.65 -7.97 -31.68
CA LEU A 283 7.05 -7.70 -31.99
C LEU A 283 8.02 -8.75 -31.42
N GLY A 284 7.51 -9.82 -30.80
CA GLY A 284 8.31 -10.91 -30.22
C GLY A 284 8.84 -10.65 -28.81
N ALA A 285 8.37 -9.61 -28.11
CA ALA A 285 8.75 -9.39 -26.72
C ALA A 285 8.19 -10.50 -25.82
N THR A 286 8.95 -10.88 -24.80
CA THR A 286 8.44 -11.82 -23.78
C THR A 286 7.36 -11.15 -22.93
N PRO A 287 6.40 -11.91 -22.35
CA PRO A 287 5.36 -11.32 -21.48
C PRO A 287 5.93 -10.51 -20.30
N ARG A 288 7.10 -10.92 -19.80
CA ARG A 288 7.82 -10.20 -18.74
C ARG A 288 8.32 -8.83 -19.22
N GLN A 289 8.81 -8.73 -20.44
CA GLN A 289 9.25 -7.46 -21.04
C GLN A 289 8.04 -6.57 -21.36
N ALA A 290 6.98 -7.16 -21.92
CA ALA A 290 5.75 -6.44 -22.29
C ALA A 290 5.02 -5.81 -21.10
N THR A 291 5.15 -6.38 -19.90
CA THR A 291 4.46 -5.91 -18.67
C THR A 291 5.36 -5.20 -17.66
N LEU A 292 6.66 -5.07 -17.93
CA LEU A 292 7.64 -4.57 -16.96
C LEU A 292 7.31 -3.16 -16.45
N GLN A 293 6.86 -2.27 -17.35
CA GLN A 293 6.52 -0.90 -17.00
C GLN A 293 5.28 -0.82 -16.09
N GLN A 294 4.28 -1.66 -16.36
CA GLN A 294 3.03 -1.77 -15.61
C GLN A 294 3.29 -2.35 -14.21
N VAL A 295 4.15 -3.37 -14.13
CA VAL A 295 4.63 -3.93 -12.85
C VAL A 295 5.32 -2.86 -12.01
N LYS A 296 6.28 -2.12 -12.60
CA LYS A 296 7.03 -1.09 -11.88
C LYS A 296 6.11 0.02 -11.37
N ARG A 297 5.17 0.49 -12.21
CA ARG A 297 4.18 1.51 -11.82
C ARG A 297 3.29 1.04 -10.67
N SER A 298 2.80 -0.19 -10.75
CA SER A 298 1.92 -0.79 -9.73
C SER A 298 2.63 -0.96 -8.39
N LEU A 299 3.88 -1.39 -8.40
CA LEU A 299 4.71 -1.50 -7.19
C LEU A 299 4.98 -0.14 -6.55
N VAL A 300 5.34 0.88 -7.35
CA VAL A 300 5.59 2.23 -6.82
C VAL A 300 4.33 2.77 -6.15
N ILE A 301 3.18 2.71 -6.83
CA ILE A 301 1.90 3.18 -6.29
C ILE A 301 1.53 2.45 -4.98
N ALA A 302 1.71 1.14 -4.95
CA ALA A 302 1.36 0.34 -3.78
C ALA A 302 2.30 0.57 -2.58
N LEU A 303 3.59 0.84 -2.84
CA LEU A 303 4.61 1.06 -1.79
C LEU A 303 4.70 2.52 -1.33
N SER A 304 4.21 3.48 -2.12
CA SER A 304 4.22 4.91 -1.76
C SER A 304 3.72 5.18 -0.33
N PRO A 305 2.57 4.64 0.13
CA PRO A 305 2.10 4.89 1.50
C PRO A 305 3.07 4.37 2.57
N VAL A 306 3.74 3.25 2.34
CA VAL A 306 4.71 2.68 3.29
C VAL A 306 5.96 3.56 3.37
N ILE A 307 6.44 4.02 2.21
CA ILE A 307 7.60 4.92 2.12
C ILE A 307 7.28 6.28 2.74
N ASP A 308 6.10 6.84 2.48
CA ASP A 308 5.72 8.15 2.99
C ASP A 308 5.45 8.12 4.51
N ASN A 309 4.89 7.02 5.03
CA ASN A 309 4.84 6.79 6.48
C ASN A 309 6.25 6.71 7.08
N ALA A 310 7.19 6.02 6.43
CA ALA A 310 8.57 5.92 6.93
C ALA A 310 9.32 7.26 6.93
N LYS A 311 8.99 8.20 6.03
CA LYS A 311 9.57 9.56 6.02
C LYS A 311 9.02 10.48 7.10
N THR A 312 7.77 10.24 7.52
CA THR A 312 7.01 11.14 8.39
C THR A 312 6.94 10.65 9.84
N VAL A 313 7.19 9.35 10.05
CA VAL A 313 7.22 8.73 11.38
C VAL A 313 8.29 9.38 12.27
N GLY A 314 7.89 9.78 13.47
CA GLY A 314 8.75 10.48 14.42
C GLY A 314 8.85 12.00 14.22
N LEU A 315 8.40 12.54 13.08
CA LEU A 315 8.32 13.99 12.86
C LEU A 315 6.92 14.53 13.13
N ILE A 316 5.90 13.97 12.46
CA ILE A 316 4.50 14.42 12.58
C ILE A 316 3.62 13.44 13.34
N ALA A 317 4.00 12.15 13.31
CA ALA A 317 3.22 11.08 13.89
C ALA A 317 4.13 10.20 14.74
N LEU A 318 3.78 10.06 16.01
CA LEU A 318 4.36 9.07 16.90
C LEU A 318 3.54 7.77 16.79
N PRO A 319 4.14 6.64 16.35
CA PRO A 319 3.43 5.37 16.24
C PRO A 319 2.75 4.98 17.55
N GLY A 320 1.51 4.50 17.46
CA GLY A 320 0.73 4.17 18.65
C GLY A 320 1.41 3.15 19.58
N ALA A 321 2.11 2.15 19.02
CA ALA A 321 2.87 1.18 19.81
C ALA A 321 4.05 1.84 20.56
N MET A 322 4.75 2.77 19.92
CA MET A 322 5.84 3.53 20.55
C MET A 322 5.32 4.44 21.66
N THR A 323 4.27 5.22 21.39
CA THR A 323 3.63 6.09 22.38
C THR A 323 3.05 5.27 23.54
N GLY A 324 2.47 4.10 23.26
CA GLY A 324 1.96 3.18 24.28
C GLY A 324 3.04 2.69 25.25
N LEU A 325 4.22 2.34 24.73
CA LEU A 325 5.37 1.98 25.57
C LEU A 325 5.84 3.16 26.45
N ILE A 326 5.87 4.38 25.89
CA ILE A 326 6.27 5.59 26.63
C ILE A 326 5.26 5.92 27.73
N MET A 327 3.96 5.90 27.43
CA MET A 327 2.90 6.09 28.44
C MET A 327 2.93 4.99 29.51
N GLY A 328 3.42 3.81 29.14
CA GLY A 328 3.71 2.71 30.04
C GLY A 328 4.91 2.90 30.97
N GLY A 329 5.65 4.01 30.86
CA GLY A 329 6.84 4.25 31.66
C GLY A 329 8.10 3.56 31.12
N ALA A 330 8.08 2.99 29.92
CA ALA A 330 9.30 2.58 29.24
C ALA A 330 10.12 3.82 28.82
N SER A 331 11.44 3.70 28.76
CA SER A 331 12.26 4.85 28.39
C SER A 331 12.08 5.21 26.90
N PRO A 332 12.02 6.50 26.52
CA PRO A 332 11.81 6.91 25.12
C PRO A 332 12.85 6.36 24.16
N LEU A 333 14.12 6.26 24.60
CA LEU A 333 15.21 5.68 23.80
C LEU A 333 14.95 4.22 23.43
N GLU A 334 14.42 3.43 24.36
CA GLU A 334 14.07 2.03 24.12
C GLU A 334 12.91 1.91 23.13
N ALA A 335 11.86 2.72 23.32
CA ALA A 335 10.71 2.72 22.42
C ALA A 335 11.09 3.09 20.97
N ILE A 336 12.00 4.06 20.80
CA ILE A 336 12.51 4.47 19.48
C ILE A 336 13.28 3.33 18.81
N GLN A 337 14.18 2.65 19.54
CA GLN A 337 14.96 1.55 18.97
C GLN A 337 14.08 0.43 18.43
N LEU A 338 13.05 0.03 19.19
CA LEU A 338 12.10 -0.99 18.74
C LEU A 338 11.30 -0.52 17.53
N GLN A 339 10.88 0.75 17.52
CA GLN A 339 10.11 1.31 16.42
C GLN A 339 10.92 1.35 15.11
N ILE A 340 12.21 1.71 15.16
CA ILE A 340 13.10 1.69 13.98
C ILE A 340 13.18 0.28 13.39
N VAL A 341 13.37 -0.72 14.25
CA VAL A 341 13.43 -2.13 13.82
C VAL A 341 12.12 -2.56 13.16
N VAL A 342 10.98 -2.29 13.82
CA VAL A 342 9.66 -2.63 13.29
C VAL A 342 9.43 -1.96 11.94
N MET A 343 9.78 -0.68 11.79
CA MET A 343 9.54 0.05 10.54
C MET A 343 10.34 -0.52 9.36
N ASN A 344 11.60 -0.90 9.61
CA ASN A 344 12.42 -1.58 8.60
C ASN A 344 11.82 -2.94 8.20
N MET A 345 11.30 -3.70 9.17
CA MET A 345 10.66 -4.99 8.92
C MET A 345 9.34 -4.84 8.17
N LEU A 346 8.51 -3.84 8.48
CA LEU A 346 7.28 -3.53 7.76
C LEU A 346 7.56 -3.21 6.29
N MET A 347 8.57 -2.37 6.04
CA MET A 347 9.00 -2.01 4.69
C MET A 347 9.52 -3.22 3.92
N GLY A 348 10.38 -4.03 4.55
CA GLY A 348 10.91 -5.26 3.96
C GLY A 348 9.82 -6.27 3.63
N ALA A 349 8.94 -6.56 4.59
CA ALA A 349 7.89 -7.56 4.45
C ALA A 349 6.89 -7.16 3.34
N SER A 350 6.51 -5.89 3.30
CA SER A 350 5.59 -5.37 2.29
C SER A 350 6.21 -5.42 0.89
N THR A 351 7.49 -5.04 0.77
CA THR A 351 8.22 -5.04 -0.51
C THR A 351 8.39 -6.46 -1.06
N VAL A 352 8.82 -7.41 -0.22
CA VAL A 352 8.98 -8.81 -0.64
C VAL A 352 7.63 -9.40 -1.02
N SER A 353 6.59 -9.16 -0.22
CA SER A 353 5.23 -9.66 -0.50
C SER A 353 4.67 -9.10 -1.82
N SER A 354 4.85 -7.80 -2.08
CA SER A 354 4.33 -7.17 -3.30
C SER A 354 5.09 -7.62 -4.55
N ILE A 355 6.42 -7.73 -4.48
CA ILE A 355 7.24 -8.25 -5.58
C ILE A 355 6.84 -9.70 -5.88
N LEU A 356 6.74 -10.55 -4.86
CA LEU A 356 6.34 -11.95 -5.03
C LEU A 356 4.92 -12.08 -5.58
N SER A 357 3.98 -11.26 -5.10
CA SER A 357 2.62 -11.23 -5.64
C SER A 357 2.61 -10.90 -7.14
N THR A 358 3.51 -10.02 -7.58
CA THR A 358 3.61 -9.66 -9.00
C THR A 358 4.18 -10.82 -9.82
N TYR A 359 5.21 -11.49 -9.30
CA TYR A 359 5.80 -12.68 -9.91
C TYR A 359 4.87 -13.90 -9.94
N LEU A 360 3.88 -13.98 -9.05
CA LEU A 360 2.87 -15.03 -9.05
C LEU A 360 1.61 -14.65 -9.83
N CYS A 361 1.35 -13.35 -9.99
CA CYS A 361 0.19 -12.82 -10.71
C CYS A 361 0.42 -12.75 -12.23
N TRP A 362 1.64 -12.44 -12.69
CA TRP A 362 1.92 -12.31 -14.13
C TRP A 362 1.53 -13.53 -14.99
N PRO A 363 1.80 -14.80 -14.62
CA PRO A 363 1.45 -15.92 -15.49
C PRO A 363 -0.06 -16.14 -15.58
N ALA A 364 -0.82 -15.57 -14.63
CA ALA A 364 -2.27 -15.72 -14.59
C ALA A 364 -3.00 -14.82 -15.61
N PHE A 365 -2.29 -13.89 -16.26
CA PHE A 365 -2.82 -13.02 -17.32
C PHE A 365 -2.55 -13.54 -18.74
N PHE A 366 -1.69 -14.54 -18.89
CA PHE A 366 -1.26 -15.05 -20.19
C PHE A 366 -1.62 -16.52 -20.36
N THR A 367 -2.04 -16.87 -21.56
CA THR A 367 -2.21 -18.27 -21.97
C THR A 367 -0.85 -18.93 -22.23
N LYS A 368 -0.82 -20.27 -22.34
CA LYS A 368 0.40 -21.03 -22.69
C LYS A 368 1.03 -20.62 -24.03
N ALA A 369 0.24 -19.99 -24.91
CA ALA A 369 0.69 -19.45 -26.20
C ALA A 369 1.15 -17.98 -26.13
N PHE A 370 1.37 -17.43 -24.93
CA PHE A 370 1.75 -16.03 -24.70
C PHE A 370 0.76 -15.00 -25.25
N GLN A 371 -0.52 -15.35 -25.34
CA GLN A 371 -1.60 -14.41 -25.65
C GLN A 371 -2.25 -13.92 -24.36
N LEU A 372 -2.69 -12.65 -24.36
CA LEU A 372 -3.41 -12.05 -23.24
C LEU A 372 -4.77 -12.76 -23.08
N GLU A 373 -5.10 -13.24 -21.88
CA GLU A 373 -6.34 -13.99 -21.68
C GLU A 373 -7.54 -13.06 -21.49
N ASP A 374 -8.40 -12.96 -22.51
CA ASP A 374 -9.58 -12.10 -22.53
C ASP A 374 -10.55 -12.34 -21.36
N LYS A 375 -10.65 -13.60 -20.91
CA LYS A 375 -11.53 -14.00 -19.80
C LYS A 375 -11.19 -13.33 -18.48
N VAL A 376 -9.94 -12.86 -18.31
CA VAL A 376 -9.48 -12.17 -17.10
C VAL A 376 -9.90 -10.69 -17.10
N PHE A 377 -10.23 -10.14 -18.27
CA PHE A 377 -10.54 -8.72 -18.44
C PHE A 377 -12.00 -8.44 -18.83
N ALA A 378 -12.77 -9.49 -19.15
CA ALA A 378 -14.22 -9.43 -19.32
C ALA A 378 -14.90 -9.12 -17.97
N ASP A 379 -15.65 -8.02 -17.91
CA ASP A 379 -16.38 -7.58 -16.71
C ASP A 379 -17.72 -8.29 -16.56
#